data_AF-A0A7S4I3Q4-F1
#
_entry.id   AF-A0A7S4I3Q4-F1
#
_cell.length_a   1.000
_cell.length_b   1.000
_cell.length_c   1.000
_cell.angle_alpha   90.00
_cell.angle_beta   90.00
_cell.angle_gamma   90.00
#
_symmetry.space_group_name_H-M   'P 1'
#
loop_
_entity.id
_entity.type
_entity.pdbx_description
1 polymer ?
#
loop_
_entity_poly.entity_id
_entity_poly.type
_entity_poly.pdbx_seq_one_letter_code
_entity_poly.pdbx_strand_id
1 'polypeptide(L)'
;CQRQKMQPTSSAADSSDTPFAVRTKLTASSSLGCDRIAAAHRLNELFIERERRADAERLAGELCTPELCGALVQLVTDGEELSEIALHLMLNLCVRPGSAQLLCRAGLLPVLVASLRIAEPQFQLPGLALLSLIAEERELVPTLLKSGVCKLLSSLATKLATTDFHWLLEVAEGILHAPTALRPAHSQQLLKAFEPATQKQRAGELRLGDRDARRLARVMSLLRVTSTAVLKAQLVGGNVPAPPLPIPAAPLAWS
;
A
#
# COMPACT_ATOMS: atom_id res chain seq x y z
N CYS A 1 4.96 41.29 58.38
CA CYS A 1 5.44 40.24 57.47
C CYS A 1 4.32 39.23 57.17
N GLN A 2 3.52 39.51 56.14
CA GLN A 2 2.43 38.64 55.69
C GLN A 2 2.98 37.60 54.70
N ARG A 3 2.67 36.32 54.95
CA ARG A 3 2.90 35.19 54.02
C ARG A 3 1.86 35.26 52.90
N GLN A 4 2.29 35.55 51.68
CA GLN A 4 1.50 35.25 50.49
C GLN A 4 1.72 33.79 50.08
N LYS A 5 0.64 33.00 50.10
CA LYS A 5 0.53 31.72 49.39
C LYS A 5 0.47 32.04 47.89
N MET A 6 1.48 31.64 47.13
CA MET A 6 1.34 31.52 45.68
C MET A 6 0.71 30.16 45.38
N GLN A 7 -0.54 30.20 44.91
CA GLN A 7 -1.13 29.10 44.15
C GLN A 7 -0.43 29.02 42.79
N PRO A 8 -0.25 27.82 42.21
CA PRO A 8 0.13 27.71 40.81
C PRO A 8 -1.08 28.07 39.94
N THR A 9 -0.98 29.18 39.22
CA THR A 9 -1.90 29.53 38.15
C THR A 9 -1.74 28.53 37.01
N SER A 10 -2.67 27.57 36.98
CA SER A 10 -3.04 26.84 35.77
C SER A 10 -3.48 27.85 34.71
N SER A 11 -2.63 28.13 33.71
CA SER A 11 -3.03 28.85 32.49
C SER A 11 -3.04 27.89 31.30
N ALA A 12 -4.27 27.60 30.84
CA ALA A 12 -4.70 27.12 29.53
C ALA A 12 -3.59 26.61 28.57
N ALA A 13 -3.54 25.29 28.37
CA ALA A 13 -2.99 24.73 27.15
C ALA A 13 -3.83 25.22 25.95
N ASP A 14 -3.15 25.74 24.93
CA ASP A 14 -3.74 26.27 23.69
C ASP A 14 -4.73 25.28 23.07
N SER A 15 -6.00 25.69 23.01
CA SER A 15 -7.08 24.93 22.35
C SER A 15 -6.85 24.71 20.84
N SER A 16 -5.88 25.39 20.24
CA SER A 16 -5.52 25.31 18.81
C SER A 16 -4.67 24.09 18.43
N ASP A 17 -4.14 23.36 19.41
CA ASP A 17 -3.16 22.26 19.21
C ASP A 17 -3.74 20.87 19.42
N THR A 18 -5.05 20.77 19.67
CA THR A 18 -5.70 19.46 19.76
C THR A 18 -5.65 18.73 18.41
N PRO A 19 -5.46 17.40 18.37
CA PRO A 19 -5.43 16.64 17.11
C PRO A 19 -6.65 16.90 16.22
N PHE A 20 -7.81 17.08 16.84
CA PHE A 20 -9.05 17.42 16.15
C PHE A 20 -9.00 18.81 15.49
N ALA A 21 -8.51 19.83 16.20
CA ALA A 21 -8.39 21.19 15.65
C ALA A 21 -7.40 21.22 14.49
N VAL A 22 -6.25 20.54 14.61
CA VAL A 22 -5.24 20.45 13.56
C VAL A 22 -5.78 19.70 12.33
N ARG A 23 -6.47 18.57 12.52
CA ARG A 23 -7.16 17.85 11.43
C ARG A 23 -8.15 18.75 10.70
N THR A 24 -8.96 19.48 11.45
CA THR A 24 -10.00 20.36 10.89
C THR A 24 -9.38 21.42 9.98
N LYS A 25 -8.23 22.00 10.36
CA LYS A 25 -7.47 22.93 9.52
C LYS A 25 -6.99 22.28 8.22
N LEU A 26 -6.50 21.04 8.28
CA LEU A 26 -6.02 20.30 7.10
C LEU A 26 -7.16 19.96 6.12
N THR A 27 -8.35 19.65 6.63
CA THR A 27 -9.51 19.29 5.82
C THR A 27 -10.35 20.48 5.35
N ALA A 28 -10.14 21.67 5.89
CA ALA A 28 -10.93 22.84 5.54
C ALA A 28 -10.67 23.26 4.08
N SER A 29 -11.72 23.40 3.28
CA SER A 29 -11.60 23.84 1.88
C SER A 29 -11.14 25.29 1.74
N SER A 30 -11.26 26.09 2.81
CA SER A 30 -10.89 27.51 2.85
C SER A 30 -9.48 27.78 3.38
N SER A 31 -8.74 26.76 3.83
CA SER A 31 -7.38 26.95 4.35
C SER A 31 -6.40 27.22 3.21
N LEU A 32 -5.48 28.16 3.41
CA LEU A 32 -4.37 28.38 2.47
C LEU A 32 -3.48 27.12 2.41
N GLY A 33 -2.80 26.90 1.29
CA GLY A 33 -1.91 25.75 1.11
C GLY A 33 -0.91 25.60 2.27
N CYS A 34 -0.27 26.71 2.68
CA CYS A 34 0.66 26.74 3.82
C CYS A 34 0.04 26.26 5.15
N ASP A 35 -1.23 26.56 5.40
CA ASP A 35 -1.90 26.14 6.64
C ASP A 35 -2.15 24.63 6.66
N ARG A 36 -2.48 24.04 5.50
CA ARG A 36 -2.66 22.58 5.38
C ARG A 36 -1.34 21.84 5.59
N ILE A 37 -0.24 22.42 5.12
CA ILE A 37 1.11 21.88 5.27
C ILE A 37 1.54 21.92 6.74
N ALA A 38 1.39 23.08 7.39
CA ALA A 38 1.68 23.22 8.81
C ALA A 38 0.83 22.25 9.65
N ALA A 39 -0.43 22.07 9.29
CA ALA A 39 -1.29 21.08 9.94
C ALA A 39 -0.82 19.64 9.71
N ALA A 40 -0.41 19.26 8.50
CA ALA A 40 0.12 17.93 8.20
C ALA A 40 1.42 17.63 8.96
N HIS A 41 2.34 18.60 9.02
CA HIS A 41 3.54 18.52 9.85
C HIS A 41 3.21 18.34 11.32
N ARG A 42 2.31 19.17 11.85
CA ARG A 42 1.93 19.10 13.26
C ARG A 42 1.30 17.75 13.62
N LEU A 43 0.49 17.18 12.73
CA LEU A 43 -0.04 15.83 12.92
C LEU A 43 1.08 14.77 12.93
N ASN A 44 2.07 14.87 12.05
CA ASN A 44 3.23 13.97 12.07
C ASN A 44 4.05 14.09 13.36
N GLU A 45 4.27 15.30 13.87
CA GLU A 45 4.91 15.53 15.17
C GLU A 45 4.14 14.86 16.29
N LEU A 46 2.81 15.01 16.31
CA LEU A 46 1.96 14.37 17.31
C LEU A 46 2.06 12.85 17.29
N PHE A 47 2.34 12.23 16.14
CA PHE A 47 2.65 10.79 16.04
C PHE A 47 4.05 10.47 16.56
N ILE A 48 5.06 11.29 16.26
CA ILE A 48 6.44 11.12 16.75
C ILE A 48 6.51 11.23 18.28
N GLU A 49 5.72 12.12 18.86
CA GLU A 49 5.58 12.30 20.31
C GLU A 49 4.96 11.07 21.02
N ARG A 50 4.42 10.08 20.28
CA ARG A 50 3.87 8.85 20.87
C ARG A 50 4.95 7.78 21.02
N GLU A 51 5.44 7.61 22.23
CA GLU A 51 6.41 6.55 22.56
C GLU A 51 5.81 5.14 22.47
N ARG A 52 4.50 5.01 22.70
CA ARG A 52 3.80 3.73 22.70
C ARG A 52 2.95 3.56 21.45
N ARG A 53 3.09 2.39 20.81
CA ARG A 53 2.27 1.99 19.66
C ARG A 53 0.76 2.11 19.92
N ALA A 54 0.29 1.72 21.11
CA ALA A 54 -1.14 1.80 21.46
C ALA A 54 -1.68 3.24 21.45
N ASP A 55 -0.86 4.23 21.80
CA ASP A 55 -1.26 5.63 21.80
C ASP A 55 -1.24 6.22 20.38
N ALA A 56 -0.30 5.78 19.54
CA ALA A 56 -0.31 6.07 18.10
C ALA A 56 -1.53 5.46 17.39
N GLU A 57 -1.90 4.22 17.71
CA GLU A 57 -3.11 3.57 17.20
C GLU A 57 -4.39 4.29 17.63
N ARG A 58 -4.46 4.76 18.88
CA ARG A 58 -5.58 5.58 19.36
C ARG A 58 -5.67 6.90 18.59
N LEU A 59 -4.54 7.58 18.39
CA LEU A 59 -4.47 8.83 17.63
C LEU A 59 -4.90 8.62 16.16
N ALA A 60 -4.41 7.57 15.50
CA ALA A 60 -4.89 7.17 14.18
C ALA A 60 -6.39 6.82 14.18
N GLY A 61 -6.86 6.23 15.29
CA GLY A 61 -8.26 6.02 15.64
C GLY A 61 -9.14 7.26 15.48
N GLU A 62 -8.68 8.34 16.10
CA GLU A 62 -9.37 9.64 16.17
C GLU A 62 -9.23 10.44 14.87
N LEU A 63 -8.09 10.33 14.21
CA LEU A 63 -7.75 11.14 13.04
C LEU A 63 -8.24 10.56 11.72
N CYS A 64 -8.20 9.24 11.54
CA CYS A 64 -8.44 8.60 10.25
C CYS A 64 -9.93 8.67 9.84
N THR A 65 -10.27 9.70 9.07
CA THR A 65 -11.60 9.89 8.47
C THR A 65 -11.52 9.96 6.95
N PRO A 66 -12.62 9.70 6.22
CA PRO A 66 -12.66 9.83 4.76
C PRO A 66 -12.21 11.22 4.27
N GLU A 67 -12.57 12.28 4.98
CA GLU A 67 -12.24 13.66 4.66
C GLU A 67 -10.73 13.91 4.78
N LEU A 68 -10.11 13.42 5.88
CA LEU A 68 -8.66 13.51 6.04
C LEU A 68 -7.94 12.71 4.95
N CYS A 69 -8.37 11.48 4.68
CA CYS A 69 -7.78 10.66 3.61
C CYS A 69 -7.87 11.34 2.24
N GLY A 70 -9.02 11.93 1.90
CA GLY A 70 -9.19 12.69 0.66
C GLY A 70 -8.28 13.92 0.59
N ALA A 71 -8.18 14.67 1.69
CA ALA A 71 -7.30 15.83 1.79
C ALA A 71 -5.82 15.46 1.64
N LEU A 72 -5.38 14.34 2.23
CA LEU A 72 -4.01 13.85 2.09
C LEU A 72 -3.72 13.37 0.67
N VAL A 73 -4.63 12.65 0.01
CA VAL A 73 -4.46 12.25 -1.40
C VAL A 73 -4.38 13.48 -2.31
N GLN A 74 -5.17 14.53 -2.02
CA GLN A 74 -5.07 15.79 -2.72
C GLN A 74 -3.69 16.44 -2.53
N LEU A 75 -3.18 16.53 -1.29
CA LEU A 75 -1.85 17.07 -1.02
C LEU A 75 -0.74 16.31 -1.75
N VAL A 76 -0.86 14.99 -1.86
CA VAL A 76 0.08 14.16 -2.64
C VAL A 76 -0.02 14.45 -4.14
N THR A 77 -1.21 14.77 -4.64
CA THR A 77 -1.45 15.08 -6.06
C THR A 77 -1.00 16.50 -6.43
N ASP A 78 -1.04 17.44 -5.48
CA ASP A 78 -0.73 18.85 -5.68
C ASP A 78 0.79 19.14 -5.81
N GLY A 79 1.69 18.18 -5.47
CA GLY A 79 3.11 18.22 -5.84
C GLY A 79 4.14 18.32 -4.71
N GLU A 80 5.40 18.55 -5.14
CA GLU A 80 6.67 18.00 -4.61
C GLU A 80 6.85 17.98 -3.08
N GLU A 81 7.04 19.11 -2.40
CA GLU A 81 7.37 19.12 -0.97
C GLU A 81 6.22 18.58 -0.08
N LEU A 82 4.98 18.66 -0.56
CA LEU A 82 3.79 18.33 0.23
C LEU A 82 3.54 16.83 0.25
N SER A 83 3.95 16.18 -0.84
CA SER A 83 3.76 14.75 -1.04
C SER A 83 4.48 13.93 0.02
N GLU A 84 5.72 14.27 0.37
CA GLU A 84 6.48 13.53 1.37
C GLU A 84 5.80 13.57 2.75
N ILE A 85 5.41 14.76 3.21
CA ILE A 85 4.78 14.96 4.52
C ILE A 85 3.44 14.22 4.57
N ALA A 86 2.65 14.30 3.49
CA ALA A 86 1.38 13.62 3.38
C ALA A 86 1.55 12.09 3.38
N LEU A 87 2.54 11.55 2.64
CA LEU A 87 2.84 10.12 2.62
C LEU A 87 3.29 9.60 3.99
N HIS A 88 4.12 10.36 4.71
CA HIS A 88 4.50 10.03 6.09
C HIS A 88 3.29 10.02 7.03
N LEU A 89 2.39 10.99 6.89
CA LEU A 89 1.16 11.01 7.69
C LEU A 89 0.25 9.82 7.35
N MET A 90 0.14 9.45 6.07
CA MET A 90 -0.58 8.25 5.67
C MET A 90 0.03 6.97 6.27
N LEU A 91 1.36 6.86 6.30
CA LEU A 91 2.05 5.73 6.96
C LEU A 91 1.71 5.67 8.44
N ASN A 92 1.74 6.81 9.13
CA ASN A 92 1.37 6.92 10.54
C ASN A 92 -0.09 6.50 10.78
N LEU A 93 -1.02 6.90 9.91
CA LEU A 93 -2.43 6.48 10.00
C LEU A 93 -2.59 4.96 9.82
N CYS A 94 -1.76 4.32 8.98
CA CYS A 94 -1.77 2.88 8.75
C CYS A 94 -1.24 2.04 9.92
N VAL A 95 -0.81 2.64 11.04
CA VAL A 95 -0.57 1.90 12.28
C VAL A 95 -1.85 1.22 12.78
N ARG A 96 -3.01 1.81 12.46
CA ARG A 96 -4.34 1.27 12.76
C ARG A 96 -4.83 0.37 11.61
N PRO A 97 -5.30 -0.86 11.90
CA PRO A 97 -5.93 -1.72 10.89
C PRO A 97 -7.15 -1.06 10.24
N GLY A 98 -7.27 -1.17 8.90
CA GLY A 98 -8.38 -0.62 8.13
C GLY A 98 -8.19 0.83 7.66
N SER A 99 -7.17 1.55 8.15
CA SER A 99 -6.81 2.88 7.61
C SER A 99 -6.39 2.80 6.14
N ALA A 100 -5.70 1.73 5.74
CA ALA A 100 -5.30 1.51 4.35
C ALA A 100 -6.51 1.39 3.42
N GLN A 101 -7.61 0.79 3.87
CA GLN A 101 -8.87 0.71 3.13
C GLN A 101 -9.46 2.10 2.88
N LEU A 102 -9.46 2.99 3.88
CA LEU A 102 -9.96 4.37 3.72
C LEU A 102 -9.10 5.17 2.74
N LEU A 103 -7.78 5.04 2.82
CA LEU A 103 -6.86 5.68 1.88
C LEU A 103 -7.05 5.17 0.44
N CYS A 104 -7.25 3.86 0.27
CA CYS A 104 -7.54 3.26 -1.03
C CYS A 104 -8.88 3.76 -1.60
N ARG A 105 -9.91 3.90 -0.77
CA ARG A 105 -11.21 4.49 -1.17
C ARG A 105 -11.09 5.96 -1.55
N ALA A 106 -10.18 6.70 -0.91
CA ALA A 106 -9.87 8.09 -1.25
C ALA A 106 -9.05 8.25 -2.56
N GLY A 107 -8.67 7.15 -3.23
CA GLY A 107 -7.98 7.21 -4.51
C GLY A 107 -6.45 7.20 -4.43
N LEU A 108 -5.86 6.76 -3.31
CA LEU A 108 -4.40 6.73 -3.13
C LEU A 108 -3.67 5.85 -4.17
N LEU A 109 -4.24 4.70 -4.53
CA LEU A 109 -3.51 3.69 -5.33
C LEU A 109 -3.10 4.16 -6.73
N PRO A 110 -3.98 4.76 -7.55
CA PRO A 110 -3.59 5.33 -8.83
C PRO A 110 -2.45 6.36 -8.72
N VAL A 111 -2.51 7.21 -7.69
CA VAL A 111 -1.49 8.25 -7.43
C VAL A 111 -0.14 7.61 -7.12
N LEU A 112 -0.10 6.68 -6.14
CA LEU A 112 1.14 5.96 -5.81
C LEU A 112 1.72 5.20 -7.01
N VAL A 113 0.89 4.51 -7.79
CA VAL A 113 1.36 3.74 -8.94
C VAL A 113 1.93 4.65 -10.03
N ALA A 114 1.34 5.85 -10.22
CA ALA A 114 1.85 6.83 -11.17
C ALA A 114 3.20 7.40 -10.70
N SER A 115 3.28 7.91 -9.47
CA SER A 115 4.49 8.57 -8.94
C SER A 115 5.67 7.60 -8.79
N LEU A 116 5.42 6.37 -8.32
CA LEU A 116 6.47 5.35 -8.22
C LEU A 116 6.99 4.90 -9.59
N ARG A 117 6.17 4.96 -10.65
CA ARG A 117 6.58 4.56 -12.00
C ARG A 117 7.60 5.52 -12.60
N ILE A 118 7.44 6.81 -12.33
CA ILE A 118 8.36 7.88 -12.78
C ILE A 118 9.55 8.06 -11.83
N ALA A 119 9.63 7.25 -10.77
CA ALA A 119 10.75 7.20 -9.82
C ALA A 119 11.04 8.56 -9.16
N GLU A 120 9.98 9.29 -8.77
CA GLU A 120 10.13 10.48 -7.94
C GLU A 120 10.75 10.11 -6.58
N PRO A 121 11.91 10.67 -6.22
CA PRO A 121 12.64 10.28 -5.01
C PRO A 121 11.80 10.38 -3.74
N GLN A 122 10.99 11.43 -3.60
CA GLN A 122 10.14 11.65 -2.42
C GLN A 122 9.02 10.62 -2.26
N PHE A 123 8.65 9.92 -3.34
CA PHE A 123 7.65 8.85 -3.32
C PHE A 123 8.24 7.47 -3.11
N GLN A 124 9.53 7.27 -3.41
CA GLN A 124 10.10 5.94 -3.56
C GLN A 124 9.96 5.11 -2.29
N LEU A 125 10.54 5.55 -1.18
CA LEU A 125 10.51 4.80 0.07
C LEU A 125 9.14 4.87 0.76
N PRO A 126 8.51 6.05 0.99
CA PRO A 126 7.22 6.11 1.65
C PRO A 126 6.10 5.46 0.84
N GLY A 127 6.13 5.58 -0.49
CA GLY A 127 5.15 4.98 -1.38
C GLY A 127 5.26 3.45 -1.44
N LEU A 128 6.48 2.90 -1.49
CA LEU A 128 6.68 1.45 -1.41
C LEU A 128 6.29 0.89 -0.04
N ALA A 129 6.60 1.61 1.04
CA ALA A 129 6.15 1.26 2.38
C ALA A 129 4.62 1.24 2.49
N LEU A 130 3.93 2.25 1.95
CA LEU A 130 2.46 2.26 1.90
C LEU A 130 1.90 1.09 1.10
N LEU A 131 2.47 0.80 -0.08
CA LEU A 131 2.04 -0.36 -0.86
C LEU A 131 2.23 -1.68 -0.09
N SER A 132 3.26 -1.78 0.75
CA SER A 132 3.48 -2.98 1.56
C SER A 132 2.41 -3.14 2.63
N LEU A 133 2.05 -2.07 3.34
CA LEU A 133 0.97 -2.07 4.33
C LEU A 133 -0.39 -2.39 3.68
N ILE A 134 -0.66 -1.85 2.48
CA ILE A 134 -1.87 -2.18 1.73
C ILE A 134 -1.86 -3.66 1.32
N ALA A 135 -0.70 -4.23 0.98
CA ALA A 135 -0.57 -5.63 0.58
C ALA A 135 -0.72 -6.63 1.75
N GLU A 136 -0.48 -6.19 2.99
CA GLU A 136 -0.78 -6.97 4.20
C GLU A 136 -2.29 -7.16 4.41
N GLU A 137 -3.11 -6.18 4.02
CA GLU A 137 -4.57 -6.27 4.04
C GLU A 137 -5.09 -7.12 2.85
N ARG A 138 -5.27 -8.42 3.08
CA ARG A 138 -5.66 -9.41 2.04
C ARG A 138 -6.87 -8.99 1.20
N GLU A 139 -7.83 -8.27 1.78
CA GLU A 139 -9.02 -7.77 1.10
C GLU A 139 -8.71 -6.69 0.04
N LEU A 140 -7.58 -5.98 0.18
CA LEU A 140 -7.13 -4.94 -0.73
C LEU A 140 -6.25 -5.46 -1.87
N VAL A 141 -5.75 -6.70 -1.79
CA VAL A 141 -4.93 -7.30 -2.85
C VAL A 141 -5.61 -7.29 -4.23
N PRO A 142 -6.91 -7.62 -4.39
CA PRO A 142 -7.58 -7.46 -5.68
C PRO A 142 -7.54 -6.02 -6.23
N THR A 143 -7.63 -5.02 -5.35
CA THR A 143 -7.57 -3.60 -5.72
C THR A 143 -6.15 -3.20 -6.14
N LEU A 144 -5.12 -3.66 -5.42
CA LEU A 144 -3.71 -3.51 -5.79
C LEU A 144 -3.41 -4.10 -7.18
N LEU A 145 -3.92 -5.29 -7.45
CA LEU A 145 -3.72 -5.95 -8.75
C LEU A 145 -4.39 -5.16 -9.87
N LYS A 146 -5.63 -4.67 -9.65
CA LYS A 146 -6.37 -3.85 -10.61
C LYS A 146 -5.71 -2.49 -10.88
N SER A 147 -5.06 -1.89 -9.89
CA SER A 147 -4.33 -0.61 -10.07
C SER A 147 -3.00 -0.77 -10.82
N GLY A 148 -2.59 -2.01 -11.14
CA GLY A 148 -1.41 -2.28 -11.94
C GLY A 148 -0.11 -2.43 -11.12
N VAL A 149 -0.21 -2.72 -9.82
CA VAL A 149 0.96 -2.89 -8.94
C VAL A 149 1.90 -3.99 -9.44
N CYS A 150 1.41 -5.09 -10.02
CA CYS A 150 2.30 -6.08 -10.62
C CYS A 150 3.21 -5.49 -11.72
N LYS A 151 2.67 -4.63 -12.58
CA LYS A 151 3.45 -3.95 -13.63
C LYS A 151 4.45 -2.98 -13.03
N LEU A 152 4.06 -2.28 -11.97
CA LEU A 152 4.96 -1.42 -11.22
C LEU A 152 6.12 -2.21 -10.63
N LEU A 153 5.85 -3.28 -9.87
CA LEU A 153 6.89 -4.14 -9.27
C LEU A 153 7.83 -4.69 -10.35
N SER A 154 7.30 -5.13 -11.50
CA SER A 154 8.13 -5.59 -12.61
C SER A 154 9.05 -4.51 -13.17
N SER A 155 8.58 -3.26 -13.28
CA SER A 155 9.42 -2.14 -13.70
C SER A 155 10.44 -1.72 -12.63
N LEU A 156 10.11 -1.85 -11.36
CA LEU A 156 10.97 -1.39 -10.26
C LEU A 156 12.06 -2.41 -9.94
N ALA A 157 11.77 -3.70 -10.04
CA ALA A 157 12.73 -4.78 -9.79
C ALA A 157 13.99 -4.69 -10.68
N THR A 158 13.90 -4.02 -11.83
CA THR A 158 15.04 -3.81 -12.74
C THR A 158 15.76 -2.48 -12.52
N LYS A 159 15.16 -1.53 -11.81
CA LYS A 159 15.64 -0.14 -11.68
C LYS A 159 16.12 0.22 -10.27
N LEU A 160 15.55 -0.38 -9.24
CA LEU A 160 15.80 0.03 -7.85
C LEU A 160 17.18 -0.35 -7.35
N ALA A 161 17.70 0.49 -6.46
CA ALA A 161 18.87 0.20 -5.66
C ALA A 161 18.61 -0.98 -4.70
N THR A 162 19.68 -1.61 -4.24
CA THR A 162 19.63 -2.74 -3.29
C THR A 162 18.91 -2.41 -1.99
N THR A 163 18.98 -1.15 -1.52
CA THR A 163 18.39 -0.69 -0.25
C THR A 163 16.87 -0.68 -0.27
N ASP A 164 16.27 -0.36 -1.40
CA ASP A 164 14.80 -0.25 -1.52
C ASP A 164 14.16 -1.57 -1.98
N PHE A 165 15.00 -2.54 -2.36
CA PHE A 165 14.56 -3.86 -2.79
C PHE A 165 13.80 -4.60 -1.68
N HIS A 166 14.08 -4.29 -0.41
CA HIS A 166 13.33 -4.78 0.75
C HIS A 166 11.82 -4.56 0.61
N TRP A 167 11.42 -3.33 0.26
CA TRP A 167 10.01 -2.98 0.17
C TRP A 167 9.32 -3.63 -1.04
N LEU A 168 10.02 -3.78 -2.17
CA LEU A 168 9.48 -4.57 -3.28
C LEU A 168 9.15 -6.00 -2.87
N LEU A 169 10.03 -6.60 -2.05
CA LEU A 169 9.83 -7.95 -1.54
C LEU A 169 8.68 -8.02 -0.54
N GLU A 170 8.51 -7.02 0.33
CA GLU A 170 7.33 -6.93 1.23
C GLU A 170 6.02 -6.87 0.43
N VAL A 171 5.94 -5.99 -0.57
CA VAL A 171 4.73 -5.87 -1.42
C VAL A 171 4.45 -7.18 -2.15
N ALA A 172 5.48 -7.80 -2.75
CA ALA A 172 5.33 -9.07 -3.46
C ALA A 172 4.91 -10.22 -2.52
N GLU A 173 5.52 -10.31 -1.34
CA GLU A 173 5.17 -11.31 -0.32
C GLU A 173 3.72 -11.11 0.16
N GLY A 174 3.28 -9.87 0.43
CA GLY A 174 1.89 -9.56 0.81
C GLY A 174 0.87 -9.99 -0.25
N ILE A 175 1.13 -9.67 -1.54
CA ILE A 175 0.28 -10.11 -2.66
C ILE A 175 0.18 -11.64 -2.71
N LEU A 176 1.27 -12.36 -2.46
CA LEU A 176 1.31 -13.83 -2.52
C LEU A 176 0.60 -14.51 -1.35
N HIS A 177 0.37 -13.81 -0.24
CA HIS A 177 -0.43 -14.31 0.88
C HIS A 177 -1.95 -14.29 0.60
N ALA A 178 -2.38 -13.69 -0.51
CA ALA A 178 -3.76 -13.75 -1.01
C ALA A 178 -3.82 -14.47 -2.39
N PRO A 179 -3.49 -15.78 -2.46
CA PRO A 179 -3.28 -16.48 -3.72
C PRO A 179 -4.54 -16.56 -4.60
N THR A 180 -5.73 -16.49 -4.01
CA THR A 180 -7.02 -16.50 -4.72
C THR A 180 -7.23 -15.27 -5.61
N ALA A 181 -6.58 -14.15 -5.31
CA ALA A 181 -6.67 -12.93 -6.11
C ALA A 181 -5.71 -12.94 -7.32
N LEU A 182 -4.70 -13.82 -7.31
CA LEU A 182 -3.60 -13.78 -8.27
C LEU A 182 -3.94 -14.56 -9.55
N ARG A 183 -4.05 -13.85 -10.68
CA ARG A 183 -4.18 -14.49 -12.00
C ARG A 183 -2.86 -15.10 -12.46
N PRO A 184 -2.89 -16.15 -13.31
CA PRO A 184 -1.68 -16.74 -13.90
C PRO A 184 -0.74 -15.73 -14.53
N ALA A 185 -1.30 -14.77 -15.29
CA ALA A 185 -0.53 -13.72 -15.94
C ALA A 185 0.24 -12.86 -14.93
N HIS A 186 -0.36 -12.50 -13.79
CA HIS A 186 0.31 -11.74 -12.74
C HIS A 186 1.44 -12.55 -12.09
N SER A 187 1.19 -13.83 -11.80
CA SER A 187 2.20 -14.74 -11.25
C SER A 187 3.41 -14.88 -12.16
N GLN A 188 3.19 -15.13 -13.45
CA GLN A 188 4.26 -15.24 -14.44
C GLN A 188 5.01 -13.92 -14.62
N GLN A 189 4.31 -12.79 -14.57
CA GLN A 189 4.93 -11.47 -14.69
C GLN A 189 5.85 -11.16 -13.51
N LEU A 190 5.39 -11.43 -12.28
CA LEU A 190 6.20 -11.26 -11.08
C LEU A 190 7.39 -12.24 -11.07
N LEU A 191 7.18 -13.50 -11.50
CA LEU A 191 8.26 -14.48 -11.62
C LEU A 191 9.37 -13.96 -12.55
N LYS A 192 9.01 -13.52 -13.76
CA LYS A 192 9.95 -12.95 -14.73
C LYS A 192 10.68 -11.71 -14.19
N ALA A 193 10.00 -10.90 -13.37
CA ALA A 193 10.60 -9.71 -12.79
C ALA A 193 11.67 -10.01 -11.72
N PHE A 194 11.45 -11.03 -10.89
CA PHE A 194 12.34 -11.37 -9.77
C PHE A 194 13.40 -12.43 -10.12
N GLU A 195 13.29 -13.11 -11.27
CA GLU A 195 14.30 -14.05 -11.76
C GLU A 195 15.70 -13.41 -11.94
N PRO A 196 15.85 -12.25 -12.60
CA PRO A 196 17.15 -11.59 -12.73
C PRO A 196 17.76 -11.23 -11.37
N ALA A 197 16.95 -10.71 -10.44
CA ALA A 197 17.41 -10.39 -9.09
C ALA A 197 17.91 -11.65 -8.36
N THR A 198 17.23 -12.78 -8.54
CA THR A 198 17.65 -14.08 -7.97
C THR A 198 18.97 -14.57 -8.57
N GLN A 199 19.16 -14.41 -9.88
CA GLN A 199 20.41 -14.76 -10.55
C GLN A 199 21.57 -13.88 -10.09
N LYS A 200 21.36 -12.55 -10.04
CA LYS A 200 22.35 -11.59 -9.54
C LYS A 200 22.72 -11.83 -8.08
N GLN A 201 21.75 -12.19 -7.22
CA GLN A 201 22.02 -12.55 -5.83
C GLN A 201 22.91 -13.80 -5.73
N ARG A 202 22.66 -14.82 -6.56
CA ARG A 202 23.47 -16.05 -6.58
C ARG A 202 24.88 -15.81 -7.13
N ALA A 203 25.01 -14.92 -8.12
CA ALA A 203 26.29 -14.50 -8.67
C ALA A 203 27.08 -13.54 -7.74
N GLY A 204 26.45 -13.05 -6.66
CA GLY A 204 27.04 -12.07 -5.75
C GLY A 204 27.04 -10.63 -6.27
N GLU A 205 26.38 -10.37 -7.41
CA GLU A 205 26.22 -9.06 -8.04
C GLU A 205 25.14 -8.21 -7.36
N LEU A 206 24.12 -8.87 -6.80
CA LEU A 206 23.15 -8.25 -5.90
C LEU A 206 23.53 -8.66 -4.47
N ARG A 207 23.74 -7.68 -3.59
CA ARG A 207 24.08 -7.91 -2.18
C ARG A 207 22.90 -7.55 -1.29
N LEU A 208 21.88 -8.38 -1.31
CA LEU A 208 20.80 -8.31 -0.33
C LEU A 208 21.30 -8.79 1.04
N GLY A 209 20.85 -8.13 2.11
CA GLY A 209 21.05 -8.64 3.46
C GLY A 209 20.35 -9.99 3.66
N ASP A 210 20.79 -10.76 4.65
CA ASP A 210 20.30 -12.12 4.93
C ASP A 210 18.77 -12.25 5.00
N ARG A 211 18.10 -11.25 5.60
CA ARG A 211 16.64 -11.21 5.70
C ARG A 211 15.99 -11.14 4.32
N ASP A 212 16.50 -10.28 3.46
CA ASP A 212 15.95 -10.01 2.12
C ASP A 212 16.31 -11.10 1.13
N ALA A 213 17.51 -11.68 1.24
CA ALA A 213 17.89 -12.86 0.47
C ALA A 213 16.96 -14.06 0.77
N ARG A 214 16.67 -14.31 2.05
CA ARG A 214 15.69 -15.34 2.46
C ARG A 214 14.29 -15.01 1.96
N ARG A 215 13.88 -13.75 2.02
CA ARG A 215 12.57 -13.32 1.52
C ARG A 215 12.44 -13.49 0.01
N LEU A 216 13.44 -13.07 -0.76
CA LEU A 216 13.48 -13.29 -2.21
C LEU A 216 13.35 -14.78 -2.55
N ALA A 217 14.06 -15.66 -1.83
CA ALA A 217 13.93 -17.10 -2.03
C ALA A 217 12.49 -17.61 -1.74
N ARG A 218 11.84 -17.12 -0.68
CA ARG A 218 10.43 -17.47 -0.37
C ARG A 218 9.48 -16.96 -1.44
N VAL A 219 9.57 -15.69 -1.83
CA VAL A 219 8.76 -15.08 -2.89
C VAL A 219 8.89 -15.89 -4.19
N MET A 220 10.11 -16.24 -4.59
CA MET A 220 10.34 -17.07 -5.77
C MET A 220 9.76 -18.48 -5.66
N SER A 221 9.85 -19.11 -4.49
CA SER A 221 9.22 -20.41 -4.25
C SER A 221 7.70 -20.34 -4.39
N LEU A 222 7.07 -19.36 -3.72
CA LEU A 222 5.63 -19.13 -3.80
C LEU A 222 5.18 -18.84 -5.23
N LEU A 223 5.89 -17.99 -5.97
CA LEU A 223 5.58 -17.69 -7.37
C LEU A 223 5.64 -18.93 -8.26
N ARG A 224 6.60 -19.83 -8.06
CA ARG A 224 6.70 -21.09 -8.81
C ARG A 224 5.57 -22.04 -8.47
N VAL A 225 5.24 -22.19 -7.18
CA VAL A 225 4.11 -23.02 -6.73
C VAL A 225 2.80 -22.48 -7.30
N THR A 226 2.54 -21.19 -7.18
CA THR A 226 1.33 -20.57 -7.72
C THR A 226 1.27 -20.69 -9.24
N SER A 227 2.37 -20.45 -9.94
CA SER A 227 2.41 -20.59 -11.41
C SER A 227 2.15 -22.03 -11.86
N THR A 228 2.71 -23.03 -11.18
CA THR A 228 2.52 -24.45 -11.52
C THR A 228 1.13 -24.96 -11.16
N ALA A 229 0.58 -24.57 -10.00
CA ALA A 229 -0.79 -24.90 -9.60
C ALA A 229 -1.81 -24.33 -10.58
N VAL A 230 -1.60 -23.09 -11.01
CA VAL A 230 -2.49 -22.41 -11.96
C VAL A 230 -2.37 -22.99 -13.38
N LEU A 231 -1.17 -23.34 -13.84
CA LEU A 231 -1.00 -24.06 -15.11
C LEU A 231 -1.72 -25.42 -15.08
N LYS A 232 -1.63 -26.16 -13.97
CA LYS A 232 -2.37 -27.42 -13.80
C LYS A 232 -3.88 -27.19 -13.81
N ALA A 233 -4.38 -26.15 -13.15
CA ALA A 233 -5.81 -25.81 -13.17
C ALA A 233 -6.31 -25.42 -14.57
N GLN A 234 -5.49 -24.73 -15.37
CA GLN A 234 -5.81 -24.42 -16.77
C GLN A 234 -5.82 -25.66 -17.67
N LEU A 235 -4.91 -26.60 -17.43
CA LEU A 235 -4.87 -27.88 -18.15
C LEU A 235 -6.06 -28.79 -17.81
N VAL A 236 -6.58 -28.72 -16.58
CA VAL A 236 -7.75 -29.50 -16.14
C VAL A 236 -9.07 -28.81 -16.50
N GLY A 237 -9.11 -27.47 -16.55
CA GLY A 237 -10.27 -26.68 -16.97
C GLY A 237 -10.37 -26.45 -18.48
N GLY A 238 -9.32 -26.79 -19.24
CA GLY A 238 -9.30 -26.75 -20.69
C GLY A 238 -9.73 -28.11 -21.25
N ASN A 239 -10.92 -28.15 -21.86
CA ASN A 239 -11.46 -29.24 -22.68
C ASN A 239 -12.32 -30.29 -21.94
N VAL A 240 -13.54 -29.90 -21.55
CA VAL A 240 -14.69 -30.81 -21.64
C VAL A 240 -15.29 -30.60 -23.03
N PRO A 241 -15.21 -31.55 -23.98
CA PRO A 241 -15.99 -31.45 -25.20
C PRO A 241 -17.46 -31.40 -24.80
N ALA A 242 -18.18 -30.38 -25.27
CA ALA A 242 -19.61 -30.29 -25.08
C ALA A 242 -20.25 -31.63 -25.50
N PRO A 243 -21.15 -32.22 -24.70
CA PRO A 243 -21.87 -33.40 -25.13
C PRO A 243 -22.57 -33.06 -26.45
N PRO A 244 -22.52 -33.95 -27.46
CA PRO A 244 -23.12 -33.68 -28.76
C PRO A 244 -24.59 -33.32 -28.56
N LEU A 245 -25.01 -32.18 -29.11
CA LEU A 245 -26.41 -31.78 -29.11
C LEU A 245 -27.23 -32.92 -29.73
N PRO A 246 -28.38 -33.30 -29.13
CA PRO A 246 -29.24 -34.32 -29.71
C PRO A 246 -29.67 -33.87 -31.10
N ILE A 247 -29.40 -34.72 -32.10
CA ILE A 247 -29.85 -34.55 -33.48
C ILE A 247 -31.38 -34.46 -33.44
N PRO A 248 -32.01 -33.42 -34.00
CA PRO A 248 -33.47 -33.39 -34.09
C PRO A 248 -33.92 -34.58 -34.93
N ALA A 249 -34.73 -35.46 -34.33
CA ALA A 249 -35.36 -36.55 -35.04
C ALA A 249 -36.18 -35.97 -36.21
N ALA A 250 -35.83 -36.37 -37.43
CA ALA A 250 -36.65 -36.07 -38.59
C ALA A 250 -38.08 -36.55 -38.33
N PRO A 251 -39.12 -35.76 -38.66
CA PRO A 251 -40.48 -36.23 -38.55
C PRO A 251 -40.65 -37.40 -39.50
N LEU A 252 -40.94 -38.58 -38.94
CA LEU A 252 -41.45 -39.72 -39.69
C LEU A 252 -42.77 -39.27 -40.31
N ALA A 253 -42.74 -39.05 -41.61
CA ALA A 253 -43.94 -39.14 -42.44
C ALA A 253 -44.53 -40.55 -42.30
N TRP A 254 -45.80 -40.65 -42.70
CA TRP A 254 -46.72 -41.81 -42.74
C TRP A 254 -47.66 -41.77 -41.52
N SER A 255 -48.98 -41.55 -41.65
CA SER A 255 -49.93 -41.68 -42.78
C SER A 255 -51.09 -40.71 -42.61
#